data_AF-A0AAE0NCF3-F1
#
_entry.id   AF-A0AAE0NCF3-F1
#
_cell.length_a   1.000
_cell.length_b   1.000
_cell.length_c   1.000
_cell.angle_alpha   90.00
_cell.angle_beta   90.00
_cell.angle_gamma   90.00
#
_symmetry.space_group_name_H-M   'P 1'
#
loop_
_entity.id
_entity.type
_entity.pdbx_description
1 polymer ?
#
loop_
_entity_poly.entity_id
_entity_poly.type
_entity_poly.pdbx_seq_one_letter_code
_entity_poly.pdbx_strand_id
1 'polypeptide(L)'
;PVTYRARRTLPFRTSNFRRPEMDNEPPVIISSKKAIKIGDSDQLWGFYSQRFRNIQQVACKLMAKIWIHFLMPKGVAFPLGILARDIGAPDWWPKPWGPTEKDKVRYTATDHLLKKERVHLLAHILRLIIEPRASQHPDIQMLSLDIAKLEEHTMQALSGFFNDVANVNLVKKKVYLKEIFKVARWEEMYKGGEIDANTEIYVMADGIIPEDDEAD
;
A
#
# COMPACT_ATOMS: atom_id res chain seq x y z
N PRO A 1 -25.96 39.79 -76.16
CA PRO A 1 -25.24 38.90 -77.10
C PRO A 1 -23.74 39.24 -77.16
N VAL A 2 -22.91 38.50 -76.42
CA VAL A 2 -21.74 37.72 -76.88
C VAL A 2 -21.38 36.86 -75.67
N THR A 3 -21.44 35.54 -75.86
CA THR A 3 -21.15 34.52 -74.87
C THR A 3 -19.65 34.26 -74.83
N TYR A 4 -19.08 33.98 -73.65
CA TYR A 4 -17.82 33.24 -73.57
C TYR A 4 -17.95 32.05 -72.63
N ARG A 5 -17.71 30.88 -73.21
CA ARG A 5 -17.85 29.54 -72.65
C ARG A 5 -16.76 29.26 -71.60
N ALA A 6 -17.20 28.55 -70.57
CA ALA A 6 -16.39 27.94 -69.53
C ALA A 6 -15.29 27.00 -70.08
N ARG A 7 -14.11 27.03 -69.45
CA ARG A 7 -13.17 25.90 -69.45
C ARG A 7 -13.15 25.29 -68.04
N ARG A 8 -13.57 24.02 -67.96
CA ARG A 8 -13.44 23.17 -66.79
C ARG A 8 -11.98 22.73 -66.64
N THR A 9 -11.36 23.05 -65.52
CA THR A 9 -10.13 22.39 -65.04
C THR A 9 -10.49 21.52 -63.84
N LEU A 10 -10.14 20.23 -63.93
CA LEU A 10 -10.40 19.18 -62.95
C LEU A 10 -9.62 19.46 -61.65
N PRO A 11 -10.15 19.12 -60.45
CA PRO A 11 -9.41 19.26 -59.22
C PRO A 11 -8.28 18.23 -59.15
N PHE A 12 -7.06 18.73 -58.99
CA PHE A 12 -5.86 17.94 -58.73
C PHE A 12 -6.00 17.26 -57.35
N ARG A 13 -5.98 15.94 -57.37
CA ARG A 13 -6.15 15.04 -56.23
C ARG A 13 -4.84 15.04 -55.43
N THR A 14 -4.74 15.86 -54.39
CA THR A 14 -3.60 15.80 -53.47
C THR A 14 -3.74 14.60 -52.56
N SER A 15 -2.84 13.64 -52.71
CA SER A 15 -2.70 12.45 -51.88
C SER A 15 -2.49 12.84 -50.41
N ASN A 16 -3.36 12.33 -49.53
CA ASN A 16 -3.14 12.33 -48.09
C ASN A 16 -1.90 11.48 -47.77
N PHE A 17 -0.73 12.13 -47.68
CA PHE A 17 0.38 11.57 -46.93
C PHE A 17 0.04 11.68 -45.45
N ARG A 18 -0.39 10.55 -44.85
CA ARG A 18 -0.43 10.38 -43.40
C ARG A 18 0.99 10.65 -42.86
N ARG A 19 1.16 11.75 -42.12
CA ARG A 19 2.27 11.87 -41.17
C ARG A 19 2.08 10.79 -40.09
N PRO A 20 3.12 10.03 -39.72
CA PRO A 20 3.09 9.30 -38.46
C PRO A 20 3.08 10.32 -37.32
N GLU A 21 2.07 10.26 -36.45
CA GLU A 21 2.10 10.90 -35.15
C GLU A 21 3.29 10.32 -34.37
N MET A 22 4.34 11.11 -34.21
CA MET A 22 5.44 10.79 -33.31
C MET A 22 4.94 10.96 -31.88
N ASP A 23 5.01 9.86 -31.14
CA ASP A 23 5.24 9.77 -29.70
C ASP A 23 4.44 10.72 -28.81
N ASN A 24 3.19 10.34 -28.56
CA ASN A 24 2.52 10.65 -27.31
C ASN A 24 2.78 9.53 -26.29
N GLU A 25 4.05 9.13 -26.14
CA GLU A 25 4.44 8.21 -25.09
C GLU A 25 4.48 9.01 -23.77
N PRO A 26 3.68 8.64 -22.75
CA PRO A 26 3.71 9.33 -21.48
C PRO A 26 5.14 9.29 -20.92
N PRO A 27 5.64 10.36 -20.29
CA PRO A 27 7.01 10.41 -19.81
C PRO A 27 7.28 9.20 -18.93
N VAL A 28 8.30 8.42 -19.31
CA VAL A 28 8.82 7.31 -18.51
C VAL A 28 9.28 7.91 -17.19
N ILE A 29 8.46 7.75 -16.14
CA ILE A 29 8.86 8.08 -14.77
C ILE A 29 9.95 7.09 -14.42
N ILE A 30 11.21 7.49 -14.61
CA ILE A 30 12.36 6.78 -14.04
C ILE A 30 12.22 6.94 -12.53
N SER A 31 11.52 6.00 -11.90
CA SER A 31 11.45 5.94 -10.44
C SER A 31 12.88 5.68 -9.96
N SER A 32 13.54 6.73 -9.47
CA SER A 32 14.84 6.63 -8.83
C SER A 32 14.74 5.59 -7.72
N LYS A 33 15.80 4.80 -7.51
CA LYS A 33 15.84 3.81 -6.44
C LYS A 33 16.66 4.34 -5.26
N LYS A 34 16.25 4.01 -4.06
CA LYS A 34 16.96 4.29 -2.80
C LYS A 34 17.33 2.96 -2.13
N ALA A 35 18.55 2.88 -1.60
CA ALA A 35 18.98 1.75 -0.78
C ALA A 35 18.47 1.91 0.67
N ILE A 36 18.00 0.81 1.25
CA ILE A 36 17.63 0.69 2.65
C ILE A 36 18.41 -0.46 3.28
N LYS A 37 18.99 -0.23 4.47
CA LYS A 37 19.69 -1.28 5.24
C LYS A 37 18.70 -2.06 6.09
N ILE A 38 18.74 -3.39 6.02
CA ILE A 38 17.76 -4.24 6.73
C ILE A 38 17.95 -4.22 8.25
N GLY A 39 19.16 -3.93 8.74
CA GLY A 39 19.41 -3.74 10.17
C GLY A 39 18.93 -2.40 10.73
N ASP A 40 18.56 -1.43 9.87
CA ASP A 40 18.12 -0.11 10.29
C ASP A 40 16.59 -0.10 10.53
N SER A 41 16.22 -0.41 11.78
CA SER A 41 14.82 -0.51 12.20
C SER A 41 14.02 0.78 12.00
N ASP A 42 14.64 1.95 12.18
CA ASP A 42 13.97 3.24 12.04
C ASP A 42 13.72 3.57 10.56
N GLN A 43 14.70 3.24 9.70
CA GLN A 43 14.56 3.38 8.26
C GLN A 43 13.50 2.45 7.68
N LEU A 44 13.41 1.20 8.16
CA LEU A 44 12.35 0.27 7.79
C LEU A 44 10.98 0.75 8.25
N TRP A 45 10.86 1.22 9.49
CA TRP A 45 9.62 1.80 10.00
C TRP A 45 9.15 2.99 9.16
N GLY A 46 10.08 3.91 8.84
CA GLY A 46 9.82 5.05 7.97
C GLY A 46 9.36 4.63 6.58
N PHE A 47 10.01 3.62 6.00
CA PHE A 47 9.62 3.05 4.71
C PHE A 47 8.20 2.48 4.72
N TYR A 48 7.87 1.60 5.67
CA TYR A 48 6.53 1.02 5.76
C TYR A 48 5.46 2.10 5.98
N SER A 49 5.71 3.01 6.91
CA SER A 49 4.81 4.12 7.21
C SER A 49 4.52 4.95 5.95
N GLN A 50 5.56 5.29 5.19
CA GLN A 50 5.43 6.05 3.96
C GLN A 50 4.68 5.27 2.87
N ARG A 51 4.94 3.95 2.75
CA ARG A 51 4.24 3.12 1.76
C ARG A 51 2.77 2.93 2.06
N PHE A 52 2.41 2.68 3.32
CA PHE A 52 1.01 2.64 3.72
C PHE A 52 0.32 3.99 3.55
N ARG A 53 1.03 5.12 3.74
CA ARG A 53 0.49 6.46 3.48
C ARG A 53 0.13 6.68 2.00
N ASN A 54 0.88 6.06 1.09
CA ASN A 54 0.68 6.17 -0.36
C ASN A 54 -0.42 5.24 -0.90
N ILE A 55 -0.87 4.26 -0.11
CA ILE A 55 -2.01 3.41 -0.45
C ILE A 55 -3.31 4.17 -0.15
N GLN A 56 -4.35 3.95 -0.99
CA GLN A 56 -5.64 4.62 -0.83
C GLN A 56 -6.30 4.25 0.52
N GLN A 57 -6.99 5.21 1.14
CA GLN A 57 -7.59 5.01 2.46
C GLN A 57 -8.57 3.85 2.51
N VAL A 58 -9.39 3.67 1.47
CA VAL A 58 -10.34 2.55 1.39
C VAL A 58 -9.62 1.19 1.45
N ALA A 59 -8.48 1.05 0.75
CA ALA A 59 -7.67 -0.15 0.82
C ALA A 59 -7.02 -0.34 2.20
N CYS A 60 -6.49 0.74 2.81
CA CYS A 60 -5.92 0.68 4.16
C CYS A 60 -6.96 0.30 5.23
N LYS A 61 -8.20 0.80 5.14
CA LYS A 61 -9.31 0.42 6.03
C LYS A 61 -9.61 -1.07 5.93
N LEU A 62 -9.72 -1.58 4.70
CA LEU A 62 -9.99 -3.00 4.47
C LEU A 62 -8.83 -3.89 4.97
N MET A 63 -7.58 -3.54 4.67
CA MET A 63 -6.42 -4.28 5.18
C MET A 63 -6.42 -4.32 6.72
N ALA A 64 -6.63 -3.18 7.39
CA ALA A 64 -6.64 -3.12 8.85
C ALA A 64 -7.73 -4.03 9.43
N LYS A 65 -8.94 -3.99 8.86
CA LYS A 65 -10.06 -4.84 9.29
C LYS A 65 -9.72 -6.33 9.19
N ILE A 66 -9.10 -6.75 8.07
CA ILE A 66 -8.76 -8.15 7.82
C ILE A 66 -7.60 -8.60 8.72
N TRP A 67 -6.56 -7.79 8.82
CA TRP A 67 -5.36 -8.14 9.60
C TRP A 67 -5.69 -8.29 11.08
N ILE A 68 -6.51 -7.38 11.63
CA ILE A 68 -6.97 -7.51 13.01
C ILE A 68 -7.84 -8.77 13.17
N HIS A 69 -8.74 -9.04 12.22
CA HIS A 69 -9.56 -10.25 12.28
C HIS A 69 -8.72 -11.53 12.30
N PHE A 70 -7.59 -11.56 11.58
CA PHE A 70 -6.66 -12.69 11.64
C PHE A 70 -5.96 -12.82 12.98
N LEU A 71 -5.57 -11.70 13.61
CA LEU A 71 -4.89 -11.70 14.90
C LEU A 71 -5.80 -12.03 16.08
N MET A 72 -7.12 -12.01 15.90
CA MET A 72 -8.06 -12.28 16.98
C MET A 72 -8.45 -13.76 17.06
N PRO A 73 -8.71 -14.29 18.27
CA PRO A 73 -9.24 -15.64 18.44
C PRO A 73 -10.56 -15.84 17.67
N LYS A 74 -10.71 -17.02 17.05
CA LYS A 74 -11.94 -17.38 16.32
C LYS A 74 -13.14 -17.36 17.27
N GLY A 75 -14.23 -16.75 16.83
CA GLY A 75 -15.48 -16.67 17.60
C GLY A 75 -15.58 -15.46 18.53
N VAL A 76 -14.51 -14.68 18.71
CA VAL A 76 -14.62 -13.34 19.29
C VAL A 76 -15.10 -12.40 18.19
N ALA A 77 -16.31 -11.85 18.36
CA ALA A 77 -16.76 -10.75 17.51
C ALA A 77 -15.77 -9.60 17.66
N PHE A 78 -15.18 -9.16 16.55
CA PHE A 78 -14.28 -8.01 16.51
C PHE A 78 -14.95 -6.86 17.28
N PRO A 79 -14.32 -6.27 18.32
CA PRO A 79 -15.00 -5.28 19.14
C PRO A 79 -15.00 -3.97 18.35
N LEU A 80 -15.99 -3.86 17.46
CA LEU A 80 -16.33 -2.67 16.70
C LEU A 80 -17.54 -1.99 17.32
N GLY A 81 -17.51 -1.76 18.62
CA GLY A 81 -18.62 -1.12 19.30
C GLY A 81 -18.44 -1.04 20.81
N ILE A 82 -19.58 -1.02 21.51
CA ILE A 82 -19.69 -0.79 22.96
C ILE A 82 -18.80 -1.76 23.77
N LEU A 83 -18.68 -3.02 23.33
CA LEU A 83 -17.85 -4.06 23.97
C LEU A 83 -16.34 -3.75 23.96
N ALA A 84 -15.86 -2.89 23.06
CA ALA A 84 -14.45 -2.47 23.03
C ALA A 84 -14.05 -1.67 24.28
N ARG A 85 -15.02 -0.98 24.91
CA ARG A 85 -14.77 -0.18 26.12
C ARG A 85 -14.57 -1.03 27.36
N ASP A 86 -15.19 -2.20 27.42
CA ASP A 86 -15.19 -3.05 28.61
C ASP A 86 -14.04 -4.09 28.61
N ILE A 87 -13.59 -4.52 27.43
CA ILE A 87 -12.54 -5.54 27.28
C ILE A 87 -11.13 -4.90 27.21
N GLY A 88 -11.04 -3.64 26.78
CA GLY A 88 -9.76 -2.96 26.55
C GLY A 88 -9.03 -3.46 25.30
N ALA A 89 -7.95 -2.76 24.94
CA ALA A 89 -7.12 -3.15 23.79
C ALA A 89 -6.31 -4.43 24.12
N PRO A 90 -6.13 -5.35 23.16
CA PRO A 90 -5.29 -6.54 23.38
C PRO A 90 -3.82 -6.14 23.58
N ASP A 91 -3.05 -7.01 24.24
CA ASP A 91 -1.65 -6.71 24.60
C ASP A 91 -0.74 -6.46 23.40
N TRP A 92 -1.06 -7.04 22.25
CA TRP A 92 -0.33 -6.83 20.99
C TRP A 92 -0.72 -5.53 20.28
N TRP A 93 -1.70 -4.77 20.75
CA TRP A 93 -2.09 -3.48 20.16
C TRP A 93 -0.93 -2.47 20.24
N PRO A 94 -0.77 -1.55 19.26
CA PRO A 94 0.31 -0.56 19.29
C PRO A 94 0.30 0.26 20.59
N LYS A 95 1.45 0.35 21.24
CA LYS A 95 1.65 1.27 22.37
C LYS A 95 1.64 2.72 21.86
N PRO A 96 1.28 3.71 22.71
CA PRO A 96 1.45 5.11 22.38
C PRO A 96 2.90 5.41 21.97
N TRP A 97 3.08 6.14 20.86
CA TRP A 97 4.40 6.53 20.34
C TRP A 97 4.80 7.95 20.76
N GLY A 98 3.95 8.64 21.51
CA GLY A 98 4.20 9.98 21.99
C GLY A 98 3.35 10.33 23.21
N PRO A 99 3.53 11.53 23.77
CA PRO A 99 2.94 11.91 25.05
C PRO A 99 1.47 12.34 24.93
N THR A 100 0.97 12.56 23.71
CA THR A 100 -0.37 13.11 23.51
C THR A 100 -1.39 12.03 23.15
N GLU A 101 -2.66 12.32 23.40
CA GLU A 101 -3.79 11.48 22.97
C GLU A 101 -3.86 11.30 21.43
N LYS A 102 -3.16 12.14 20.66
CA LYS A 102 -3.04 12.06 19.19
C LYS A 102 -1.85 11.19 18.74
N ASP A 103 -1.05 10.73 19.68
CA ASP A 103 0.14 9.91 19.45
C ASP A 103 -0.06 8.47 19.91
N LYS A 104 -1.25 7.93 19.66
CA LYS A 104 -1.60 6.52 19.86
C LYS A 104 -2.60 6.06 18.82
N VAL A 105 -2.69 4.74 18.61
CA VAL A 105 -3.80 4.15 17.84
C VAL A 105 -4.95 3.93 18.81
N ARG A 106 -6.04 4.67 18.65
CA ARG A 106 -7.25 4.45 19.47
C ARG A 106 -7.81 3.05 19.26
N TYR A 107 -8.25 2.41 20.33
CA TYR A 107 -8.95 1.13 20.23
C TYR A 107 -10.42 1.38 19.89
N THR A 108 -10.70 1.47 18.59
CA THR A 108 -12.03 1.72 18.02
C THR A 108 -12.13 1.05 16.66
N ALA A 109 -13.25 1.23 15.96
CA ALA A 109 -13.40 0.70 14.62
C ALA A 109 -12.37 1.26 13.64
N THR A 110 -11.87 0.39 12.77
CA THR A 110 -10.86 0.72 11.75
C THR A 110 -11.32 1.84 10.82
N ASP A 111 -12.64 1.96 10.61
CA ASP A 111 -13.25 3.02 9.81
C ASP A 111 -13.27 4.39 10.52
N HIS A 112 -13.12 4.40 11.84
CA HIS A 112 -13.07 5.61 12.70
C HIS A 112 -11.64 6.00 13.11
N LEU A 113 -10.64 5.19 12.81
CA LEU A 113 -9.23 5.56 12.96
C LEU A 113 -8.89 6.67 11.97
N LEU A 114 -8.08 7.63 12.37
CA LEU A 114 -7.50 8.64 11.47
C LEU A 114 -6.48 7.99 10.52
N LYS A 115 -6.18 8.62 9.39
CA LYS A 115 -5.17 8.12 8.44
C LYS A 115 -3.83 7.78 9.12
N LYS A 116 -3.34 8.67 10.01
CA LYS A 116 -2.09 8.46 10.78
C LYS A 116 -2.16 7.20 11.65
N GLU A 117 -3.28 7.00 12.36
CA GLU A 117 -3.50 5.84 13.23
C GLU A 117 -3.54 4.54 12.42
N ARG A 118 -4.26 4.54 11.28
CA ARG A 118 -4.35 3.38 10.38
C ARG A 118 -2.97 2.98 9.84
N VAL A 119 -2.18 3.95 9.36
CA VAL A 119 -0.84 3.71 8.85
C VAL A 119 0.06 3.11 9.93
N HIS A 120 0.01 3.67 11.15
CA HIS A 120 0.79 3.16 12.28
C HIS A 120 0.37 1.74 12.66
N LEU A 121 -0.94 1.46 12.71
CA LEU A 121 -1.48 0.13 13.02
C LEU A 121 -1.04 -0.92 12.00
N LEU A 122 -1.12 -0.61 10.70
CA LEU A 122 -0.67 -1.51 9.65
C LEU A 122 0.84 -1.78 9.74
N ALA A 123 1.67 -0.75 9.89
CA ALA A 123 3.11 -0.93 10.07
C ALA A 123 3.45 -1.77 11.31
N HIS A 124 2.74 -1.54 12.42
CA HIS A 124 2.89 -2.30 13.65
C HIS A 124 2.52 -3.78 13.47
N ILE A 125 1.35 -4.08 12.93
CA ILE A 125 0.91 -5.47 12.69
C ILE A 125 1.87 -6.20 11.74
N LEU A 126 2.33 -5.52 10.69
CA LEU A 126 3.30 -6.11 9.77
C LEU A 126 4.57 -6.53 10.53
N ARG A 127 5.18 -5.62 11.31
CA ARG A 127 6.41 -5.93 12.05
C ARG A 127 6.22 -6.94 13.16
N LEU A 128 5.03 -6.98 13.75
CA LEU A 128 4.65 -8.00 14.73
C LEU A 128 4.62 -9.42 14.12
N ILE A 129 4.21 -9.54 12.86
CA ILE A 129 4.21 -10.82 12.11
C ILE A 129 5.62 -11.16 11.60
N ILE A 130 6.44 -10.17 11.27
CA ILE A 130 7.85 -10.36 10.83
C ILE A 130 8.71 -10.98 11.92
N GLU A 131 8.42 -10.72 13.20
CA GLU A 131 9.20 -11.30 14.29
C GLU A 131 9.20 -12.84 14.24
N PRO A 132 10.33 -13.51 14.57
CA PRO A 132 10.39 -14.96 14.58
C PRO A 132 9.36 -15.53 15.55
N ARG A 133 8.77 -16.69 15.23
CA ARG A 133 7.70 -17.30 16.04
C ARG A 133 8.02 -17.39 17.53
N ALA A 134 9.26 -17.70 17.88
CA ALA A 134 9.69 -17.78 19.28
C ALA A 134 9.59 -16.45 20.05
N SER A 135 9.66 -15.32 19.33
CA SER A 135 9.62 -13.95 19.86
C SER A 135 8.25 -13.28 19.68
N GLN A 136 7.34 -13.88 18.92
CA GLN A 136 5.99 -13.37 18.72
C GLN A 136 5.14 -13.47 20.00
N HIS A 137 4.09 -12.66 20.09
CA HIS A 137 3.11 -12.76 21.18
C HIS A 137 2.41 -14.14 21.18
N PRO A 138 2.10 -14.76 22.34
CA PRO A 138 1.48 -16.09 22.42
C PRO A 138 0.22 -16.25 21.55
N ASP A 139 -0.67 -15.26 21.56
CA ASP A 139 -1.89 -15.26 20.74
C ASP A 139 -1.60 -15.37 19.24
N ILE A 140 -0.46 -14.84 18.80
CA ILE A 140 -0.04 -14.79 17.40
C ILE A 140 0.69 -16.07 16.99
N GLN A 141 1.49 -16.61 17.91
CA GLN A 141 2.17 -17.90 17.72
C GLN A 141 1.17 -19.00 17.35
N MET A 142 0.01 -19.02 18.01
CA MET A 142 -1.05 -19.99 17.76
C MET A 142 -1.64 -19.92 16.35
N LEU A 143 -1.54 -18.78 15.68
CA LEU A 143 -2.09 -18.55 14.34
C LEU A 143 -1.18 -19.06 13.23
N SER A 144 0.10 -19.34 13.54
CA SER A 144 1.10 -19.77 12.56
C SER A 144 1.18 -18.85 11.32
N LEU A 145 1.04 -17.54 11.54
CA LEU A 145 1.14 -16.52 10.50
C LEU A 145 2.61 -16.21 10.19
N ASP A 146 2.87 -16.00 8.91
CA ASP A 146 4.14 -15.54 8.35
C ASP A 146 3.83 -14.50 7.26
N ILE A 147 4.87 -13.88 6.70
CA ILE A 147 4.69 -12.81 5.70
C ILE A 147 4.08 -13.34 4.40
N ALA A 148 4.38 -14.58 4.03
CA ALA A 148 3.80 -15.20 2.84
C ALA A 148 2.28 -15.37 2.96
N LYS A 149 1.78 -15.88 4.10
CA LYS A 149 0.34 -16.02 4.36
C LYS A 149 -0.35 -14.67 4.47
N LEU A 150 0.29 -13.70 5.14
CA LEU A 150 -0.26 -12.35 5.23
C LEU A 150 -0.39 -11.72 3.83
N GLU A 151 0.62 -11.88 2.97
CA GLU A 151 0.59 -11.42 1.57
C GLU A 151 -0.54 -12.09 0.79
N GLU A 152 -0.64 -13.42 0.84
CA GLU A 152 -1.67 -14.19 0.14
C GLU A 152 -3.08 -13.71 0.51
N HIS A 153 -3.39 -13.66 1.82
CA HIS A 153 -4.70 -13.22 2.27
C HIS A 153 -4.98 -11.76 1.93
N THR A 154 -3.98 -10.88 2.01
CA THR A 154 -4.13 -9.47 1.66
C THR A 154 -4.44 -9.31 0.17
N MET A 155 -3.71 -10.02 -0.69
CA MET A 155 -3.91 -9.98 -2.14
C MET A 155 -5.26 -10.59 -2.53
N GLN A 156 -5.68 -11.67 -1.88
CA GLN A 156 -6.99 -12.29 -2.10
C GLN A 156 -8.12 -11.32 -1.73
N ALA A 157 -8.04 -10.69 -0.57
CA ALA A 157 -9.10 -9.79 -0.11
C ALA A 157 -9.16 -8.47 -0.89
N LEU A 158 -8.02 -7.99 -1.38
CA LEU A 158 -7.96 -6.80 -2.25
C LEU A 158 -8.14 -7.13 -3.73
N SER A 159 -8.35 -8.39 -4.11
CA SER A 159 -8.48 -8.79 -5.52
C SER A 159 -9.65 -8.07 -6.21
N GLY A 160 -10.82 -7.99 -5.56
CA GLY A 160 -11.97 -7.23 -6.06
C GLY A 160 -11.71 -5.72 -6.18
N PHE A 161 -10.85 -5.17 -5.33
CA PHE A 161 -10.43 -3.76 -5.37
C PHE A 161 -9.49 -3.50 -6.55
N PHE A 162 -8.48 -4.33 -6.75
CA PHE A 162 -7.48 -4.11 -7.79
C PHE A 162 -7.93 -4.52 -9.20
N ASN A 163 -8.95 -5.37 -9.32
CA ASN A 163 -9.46 -5.82 -10.61
C ASN A 163 -10.50 -4.87 -11.22
N ASP A 164 -10.87 -3.81 -10.51
CA ASP A 164 -11.71 -2.75 -11.08
C ASP A 164 -10.88 -1.88 -12.05
N VAL A 165 -10.89 -2.29 -13.32
CA VAL A 165 -10.16 -1.65 -14.43
C VAL A 165 -10.60 -0.20 -14.65
N ALA A 166 -11.77 0.19 -14.14
CA ALA A 166 -12.23 1.58 -14.18
C ALA A 166 -11.42 2.48 -13.22
N ASN A 167 -10.72 1.91 -12.24
CA ASN A 167 -9.93 2.64 -11.26
C ASN A 167 -8.41 2.47 -11.48
N VAL A 168 -7.91 3.03 -12.58
CA VAL A 168 -6.49 3.01 -12.97
C VAL A 168 -5.56 3.51 -11.85
N ASN A 169 -6.02 4.45 -11.01
CA ASN A 169 -5.25 4.97 -9.88
C ASN A 169 -5.03 3.92 -8.78
N LEU A 170 -6.00 3.04 -8.55
CA LEU A 170 -5.89 1.95 -7.58
C LEU A 170 -4.92 0.86 -8.04
N VAL A 171 -4.96 0.52 -9.34
CA VAL A 171 -4.01 -0.43 -9.96
C VAL A 171 -2.57 0.08 -9.83
N LYS A 172 -2.33 1.38 -10.06
CA LYS A 172 -1.01 2.00 -9.89
C LYS A 172 -0.51 1.89 -8.45
N LYS A 173 -1.39 2.04 -7.45
CA LYS A 173 -1.01 1.95 -6.01
C LYS A 173 -0.70 0.52 -5.55
N LYS A 174 -1.08 -0.52 -6.31
CA LYS A 174 -0.68 -1.92 -6.03
C LYS A 174 0.84 -2.11 -5.99
N VAL A 175 1.61 -1.26 -6.68
CA VAL A 175 3.08 -1.28 -6.64
C VAL A 175 3.63 -1.08 -5.22
N TYR A 176 3.00 -0.21 -4.42
CA TYR A 176 3.43 0.04 -3.04
C TYR A 176 3.18 -1.17 -2.15
N LEU A 177 2.04 -1.83 -2.32
CA LEU A 177 1.73 -3.04 -1.57
C LEU A 177 2.72 -4.17 -1.88
N LYS A 178 3.03 -4.38 -3.15
CA LYS A 178 4.07 -5.34 -3.56
C LYS A 178 5.44 -5.00 -2.98
N GLU A 179 5.79 -3.72 -2.92
CA GLU A 179 7.06 -3.30 -2.37
C GLU A 179 7.14 -3.47 -0.85
N ILE A 180 6.04 -3.23 -0.12
CA ILE A 180 5.92 -3.52 1.31
C ILE A 180 6.24 -5.00 1.56
N PHE A 181 5.55 -5.92 0.87
CA PHE A 181 5.77 -7.35 1.07
C PHE A 181 7.12 -7.85 0.56
N LYS A 182 7.71 -7.19 -0.45
CA LYS A 182 9.10 -7.42 -0.83
C LYS A 182 10.01 -7.15 0.37
N VAL A 183 9.99 -5.94 0.93
CA VAL A 183 10.89 -5.56 2.03
C VAL A 183 10.60 -6.38 3.29
N ALA A 184 9.33 -6.67 3.59
CA ALA A 184 8.94 -7.51 4.73
C ALA A 184 9.55 -8.92 4.68
N ARG A 185 9.63 -9.55 3.50
CA ARG A 185 10.30 -10.84 3.35
C ARG A 185 11.80 -10.77 3.65
N TRP A 186 12.47 -9.69 3.24
CA TRP A 186 13.87 -9.51 3.61
C TRP A 186 14.05 -9.25 5.10
N GLU A 187 13.15 -8.49 5.74
CA GLU A 187 13.20 -8.29 7.21
C GLU A 187 12.94 -9.61 7.94
N GLU A 188 12.01 -10.44 7.46
CA GLU A 188 11.74 -11.79 7.98
C GLU A 188 12.98 -12.68 7.89
N MET A 189 13.68 -12.69 6.74
CA MET A 189 14.96 -13.43 6.57
C MET A 189 16.05 -12.91 7.53
N TYR A 190 16.16 -11.59 7.70
CA TYR A 190 17.12 -10.99 8.64
C TYR A 190 16.83 -11.40 10.08
N LYS A 191 15.55 -11.33 10.48
CA LYS A 191 15.09 -11.74 11.81
C LYS A 191 15.24 -13.24 12.05
N GLY A 192 15.13 -14.05 10.99
CA GLY A 192 15.43 -15.48 10.99
C GLY A 192 16.93 -15.81 11.04
N GLY A 193 17.82 -14.82 10.87
CA GLY A 193 19.27 -15.01 10.85
C GLY A 193 19.84 -15.55 9.53
N GLU A 194 19.05 -15.52 8.45
CA GLU A 194 19.46 -15.98 7.11
C GLU A 194 20.35 -14.96 6.38
N ILE A 195 20.20 -13.68 6.71
CA ILE A 195 20.98 -12.56 6.15
C ILE A 195 21.46 -11.64 7.29
N ASP A 196 22.46 -10.81 7.00
CA ASP A 196 23.03 -9.89 7.97
C ASP A 196 22.35 -8.51 7.98
N ALA A 197 22.65 -7.72 9.02
CA ALA A 197 22.14 -6.36 9.19
C ALA A 197 22.62 -5.36 8.12
N ASN A 198 23.71 -5.68 7.42
CA ASN A 198 24.32 -4.80 6.42
C ASN A 198 23.71 -4.97 5.02
N THR A 199 22.85 -5.98 4.84
CA THR A 199 22.18 -6.25 3.58
C THR A 199 21.34 -5.03 3.14
N GLU A 200 21.58 -4.56 1.92
CA GLU A 200 20.91 -3.41 1.34
C GLU A 200 19.83 -3.84 0.33
N ILE A 201 18.65 -3.25 0.46
CA ILE A 201 17.50 -3.48 -0.41
C ILE A 201 17.20 -2.20 -1.15
N TYR A 202 17.08 -2.29 -2.47
CA TYR A 202 16.68 -1.17 -3.30
C TYR A 202 15.16 -1.10 -3.43
N VAL A 203 14.62 0.04 -3.01
CA VAL A 203 13.21 0.42 -3.10
C VAL A 203 13.04 1.64 -3.99
N MET A 204 11.83 1.89 -4.50
CA MET A 204 11.49 3.14 -5.16
C MET A 204 11.78 4.32 -4.22
N ALA A 205 12.38 5.38 -4.73
CA ALA A 205 12.48 6.62 -3.98
C ALA A 205 11.09 7.22 -3.82
N ASP A 206 10.92 8.05 -2.79
CA ASP A 206 9.68 8.78 -2.58
C ASP A 206 9.56 9.85 -3.67
N GLY A 207 8.90 9.49 -4.78
CA GLY A 207 8.44 10.48 -5.75
C GLY A 207 7.38 11.36 -5.10
N ILE A 208 7.41 12.66 -5.38
CA ILE A 208 6.36 13.61 -4.99
C ILE A 208 5.11 13.21 -5.78
N ILE A 209 4.26 12.37 -5.19
CA ILE A 209 2.88 12.25 -5.65
C ILE A 209 2.12 13.32 -4.88
N PRO A 210 1.40 14.23 -5.56
CA PRO A 210 0.53 15.18 -4.89
C PRO A 210 -0.37 14.41 -3.92
N GLU A 211 -0.45 14.87 -2.68
CA GLU A 211 -1.51 14.38 -1.79
C GLU A 211 -2.83 14.65 -2.51
N ASP A 212 -3.49 13.60 -3.02
CA ASP A 212 -4.93 13.68 -3.18
C ASP A 212 -5.45 13.84 -1.76
N ASP A 213 -5.76 15.08 -1.40
CA ASP A 213 -6.47 15.48 -0.20
C ASP A 213 -7.88 14.88 -0.22
N GLU A 214 -7.99 13.55 -0.14
CA GLU A 214 -9.19 12.89 0.34
C GLU A 214 -9.26 13.21 1.84
N ALA A 215 -9.89 14.35 2.15
CA ALA A 215 -10.13 14.83 3.50
C ALA A 215 -10.72 13.70 4.38
N ASP A 216 -10.09 13.46 5.53
CA ASP A 216 -10.57 12.56 6.59
C ASP A 216 -11.90 13.07 7.20
#